data_AF-A0A966W222-F1
#
_entry.id   AF-A0A966W222-F1
#
_cell.length_a   1.000
_cell.length_b   1.000
_cell.length_c   1.000
_cell.angle_alpha   90.00
_cell.angle_beta   90.00
_cell.angle_gamma   90.00
#
_symmetry.space_group_name_H-M   'P 1'
#
loop_
_entity.id
_entity.type
_entity.pdbx_description
1 polymer ?
#
loop_
_entity_poly.entity_id
_entity_poly.type
_entity_poly.pdbx_seq_one_letter_code
_entity_poly.pdbx_strand_id
1 'polypeptide(L)'
;MAQLNDNYLKLKAGYLFPEIGRRVKVFCEANPEAAKRLIRCGIGDVTEPLPPAVIAALHKAVDEMAVRSSFKGYGPEQGYDWLRAAIAKNDFRDKGLDVADDEVFVSDGSKCDCGNILDVLGAKNKIAISDPVYPV
;
A
#
# COMPACT_ATOMS: atom_id res chain seq x y z
N MET A 1 -19.92 5.26 29.52
CA MET A 1 -18.58 5.13 28.88
C MET A 1 -18.79 4.60 27.47
N ALA A 2 -17.99 5.04 26.50
CA ALA A 2 -18.02 4.46 25.16
C ALA A 2 -17.57 2.99 25.21
N GLN A 3 -18.26 2.10 24.50
CA GLN A 3 -17.88 0.70 24.41
C GLN A 3 -16.72 0.55 23.43
N LEU A 4 -15.68 -0.18 23.83
CA LEU A 4 -14.52 -0.48 22.99
C LEU A 4 -14.84 -1.62 22.00
N ASN A 5 -14.10 -1.67 20.90
CA ASN A 5 -14.17 -2.78 19.95
C ASN A 5 -13.37 -3.98 20.49
N ASP A 6 -14.05 -4.95 21.08
CA ASP A 6 -13.44 -6.13 21.71
C ASP A 6 -12.65 -7.02 20.73
N ASN A 7 -12.82 -6.85 19.41
CA ASN A 7 -12.01 -7.59 18.43
C ASN A 7 -10.52 -7.26 18.52
N TYR A 8 -10.16 -6.04 18.95
CA TYR A 8 -8.76 -5.66 19.17
C TYR A 8 -8.10 -6.49 20.28
N LEU A 9 -8.87 -6.97 21.26
CA LEU A 9 -8.36 -7.81 22.35
C LEU A 9 -8.07 -9.26 21.92
N LYS A 10 -8.56 -9.68 20.75
CA LYS A 10 -8.31 -11.03 20.19
C LYS A 10 -6.95 -11.12 19.48
N LEU A 11 -6.34 -9.99 19.14
CA LEU A 11 -5.05 -9.93 18.46
C LEU A 11 -3.94 -10.37 19.44
N LYS A 12 -3.29 -11.51 19.15
CA LYS A 12 -2.32 -12.14 20.08
C LYS A 12 -1.00 -11.39 20.23
N ALA A 13 -0.64 -10.56 19.26
CA ALA A 13 0.61 -9.81 19.23
C ALA A 13 0.45 -8.53 18.42
N GLY A 14 1.40 -7.60 18.62
CA GLY A 14 1.55 -6.46 17.73
C GLY A 14 1.97 -6.88 16.32
N TYR A 15 1.80 -5.97 15.36
CA TYR A 15 2.21 -6.16 13.98
C TYR A 15 3.71 -6.55 13.91
N LEU A 16 4.03 -7.59 13.11
CA LEU A 16 5.34 -8.25 13.07
C LEU A 16 6.50 -7.25 12.87
N PHE A 17 6.29 -6.31 11.96
CA PHE A 17 7.32 -5.40 11.47
C PHE A 17 7.75 -4.33 12.49
N PRO A 18 6.84 -3.65 13.21
CA PRO A 18 7.17 -2.82 14.37
C PRO A 18 7.96 -3.56 15.44
N GLU A 19 7.63 -4.82 15.72
CA GLU A 19 8.37 -5.60 16.74
C GLU A 19 9.81 -5.91 16.28
N ILE A 20 10.00 -6.24 14.99
CA ILE A 20 11.35 -6.36 14.41
C ILE A 20 12.10 -5.03 14.54
N GLY A 21 11.46 -3.91 14.16
CA GLY A 21 12.05 -2.57 14.26
C GLY A 21 12.49 -2.23 15.69
N ARG A 22 11.64 -2.53 16.68
CA ARG A 22 11.94 -2.34 18.11
C ARG A 22 13.16 -3.14 18.54
N ARG A 23 13.25 -4.43 18.18
CA ARG A 23 14.38 -5.30 18.55
C ARG A 23 15.68 -4.87 17.87
N VAL A 24 15.62 -4.50 16.58
CA VAL A 24 16.79 -3.98 15.85
C VAL A 24 17.28 -2.69 16.50
N LYS A 25 16.38 -1.79 16.91
CA LYS A 25 16.75 -0.56 17.61
C LYS A 25 17.50 -0.84 18.92
N VAL A 26 16.93 -1.70 19.78
CA VAL A 26 17.56 -2.10 21.05
C VAL A 26 18.93 -2.74 20.82
N PHE A 27 19.05 -3.60 19.81
CA PHE A 27 20.34 -4.20 19.44
C PHE A 27 21.36 -3.14 19.02
N CYS A 28 20.99 -2.19 18.16
CA CYS A 28 21.89 -1.15 17.68
C CYS A 28 22.36 -0.22 18.80
N GLU A 29 21.47 0.15 19.73
CA GLU A 29 21.81 0.98 20.89
C GLU A 29 22.79 0.27 21.83
N ALA A 30 22.59 -1.04 22.06
CA ALA A 30 23.48 -1.84 22.90
C ALA A 30 24.81 -2.24 22.21
N ASN A 31 24.88 -2.21 20.87
CA ASN A 31 26.04 -2.68 20.10
C ASN A 31 26.44 -1.70 18.98
N PRO A 32 26.98 -0.50 19.29
CA PRO A 32 27.24 0.54 18.28
C PRO A 32 28.20 0.11 17.16
N GLU A 33 29.25 -0.66 17.46
CA GLU A 33 30.21 -1.14 16.46
C GLU A 33 29.63 -2.23 15.53
N ALA A 34 28.71 -3.05 16.05
CA ALA A 34 27.97 -4.01 15.22
C ALA A 34 26.93 -3.31 14.35
N ALA A 35 26.28 -2.27 14.88
CA ALA A 35 25.28 -1.48 14.18
C ALA A 35 25.83 -0.85 12.89
N LYS A 36 27.10 -0.40 12.89
CA LYS A 36 27.78 0.15 11.69
C LYS A 36 27.87 -0.84 10.53
N ARG A 37 27.81 -2.15 10.81
CA ARG A 37 27.95 -3.23 9.83
C ARG A 37 26.66 -4.02 9.64
N LEU A 38 25.54 -3.55 10.21
CA LEU A 38 24.26 -4.24 10.14
C LEU A 38 23.68 -4.15 8.71
N ILE A 39 23.42 -5.31 8.11
CA ILE A 39 22.71 -5.43 6.84
C ILE A 39 21.26 -5.80 7.12
N ARG A 40 20.32 -5.02 6.58
CA ARG A 40 18.88 -5.21 6.82
C ARG A 40 18.23 -5.98 5.65
N CYS A 41 18.09 -7.29 5.80
CA CYS A 41 17.36 -8.16 4.86
C CYS A 41 15.93 -8.49 5.34
N GLY A 42 15.31 -7.60 6.12
CA GLY A 42 13.96 -7.76 6.66
C GLY A 42 12.91 -7.17 5.72
N ILE A 43 12.12 -6.21 6.20
CA ILE A 43 11.21 -5.42 5.34
C ILE A 43 11.97 -4.82 4.16
N GLY A 44 13.18 -4.31 4.46
CA GLY A 44 13.98 -3.55 3.52
C GLY A 44 13.29 -2.22 3.18
N ASP A 45 14.09 -1.19 2.90
CA ASP A 45 13.58 -0.05 2.15
C ASP A 45 14.30 -0.10 0.79
N VAL A 46 13.61 0.33 -0.26
CA VAL A 46 14.24 0.36 -1.59
C VAL A 46 15.34 1.41 -1.61
N THR A 47 16.44 1.12 -2.27
CA THR A 47 17.62 2.01 -2.30
C THR A 47 17.72 2.83 -3.58
N GLU A 48 17.01 2.42 -4.63
CA GLU A 48 17.06 3.06 -5.93
C GLU A 48 16.04 4.20 -6.03
N PRO A 49 16.38 5.31 -6.70
CA PRO A 49 15.47 6.44 -6.89
C PRO A 49 14.32 6.08 -7.84
N LEU A 50 13.26 6.90 -7.81
CA LEU A 50 12.16 6.78 -8.77
C LEU A 50 12.68 6.94 -10.21
N PRO A 51 12.18 6.13 -11.18
CA PRO A 51 12.59 6.25 -12.57
C PRO A 51 12.38 7.64 -13.15
N PRO A 52 13.24 8.13 -14.07
CA PRO A 52 13.13 9.47 -14.64
C PRO A 52 11.78 9.79 -15.28
N ALA A 53 11.12 8.79 -15.88
CA ALA A 53 9.79 8.94 -16.47
C ALA A 53 8.72 9.29 -15.42
N VAL A 54 8.78 8.66 -14.24
CA VAL A 54 7.86 8.92 -13.13
C VAL A 54 8.10 10.33 -12.58
N ILE A 55 9.37 10.68 -12.33
CA ILE A 55 9.74 12.01 -11.83
C ILE A 55 9.30 13.12 -12.80
N ALA A 56 9.55 12.95 -14.09
CA ALA A 56 9.13 13.93 -15.10
C ALA A 56 7.60 14.10 -15.16
N ALA A 57 6.83 13.01 -15.01
CA ALA A 57 5.38 13.07 -14.97
C ALA A 57 4.85 13.74 -13.69
N LEU A 58 5.44 13.43 -12.53
CA LEU A 58 5.09 14.05 -11.25
C LEU A 58 5.35 15.56 -11.26
N HIS A 59 6.49 16.01 -11.78
CA HIS A 59 6.76 17.44 -11.92
C HIS A 59 5.71 18.14 -12.77
N LYS A 60 5.37 17.58 -13.94
CA LYS A 60 4.31 18.13 -14.79
C LYS A 60 2.95 18.19 -14.10
N ALA A 61 2.60 17.17 -13.32
CA ALA A 61 1.35 17.15 -12.57
C ALA A 61 1.31 18.24 -11.48
N VAL A 62 2.42 18.46 -10.78
CA VAL A 62 2.54 19.54 -9.79
C VAL A 62 2.43 20.91 -10.47
N ASP A 63 3.10 21.10 -11.61
CA ASP A 63 3.03 22.35 -12.38
C ASP A 63 1.61 22.61 -12.91
N GLU A 64 0.90 21.58 -13.38
CA GLU A 64 -0.50 21.67 -13.82
C GLU A 64 -1.40 22.17 -12.68
N MET A 65 -1.18 21.68 -11.47
CA MET A 65 -1.94 22.05 -10.27
C MET A 65 -1.59 23.45 -9.73
N ALA A 66 -0.44 24.02 -10.10
CA ALA A 66 -0.04 25.38 -9.72
C ALA A 66 -0.76 26.48 -10.54
N VAL A 67 -1.37 26.11 -11.68
CA VAL A 67 -2.02 27.06 -12.59
C VAL A 67 -3.53 27.01 -12.43
N ARG A 68 -4.15 28.14 -12.08
CA ARG A 68 -5.60 28.24 -11.78
C ARG A 68 -6.50 27.70 -12.89
N SER A 69 -6.13 27.86 -14.15
CA SER A 69 -6.93 27.41 -15.29
C SER A 69 -6.89 25.90 -15.54
N SER A 70 -5.87 25.20 -15.04
CA SER A 70 -5.70 23.74 -15.19
C SER A 70 -5.83 22.96 -13.88
N PHE A 71 -5.95 23.66 -12.75
CA PHE A 71 -6.16 23.06 -11.44
C PHE A 71 -7.37 22.10 -11.44
N LYS A 72 -7.20 20.94 -10.82
CA LYS A 72 -8.24 19.92 -10.63
C LYS A 72 -8.55 19.77 -9.15
N GLY A 73 -9.83 19.79 -8.78
CA GLY A 73 -10.27 19.57 -7.40
C GLY A 73 -10.24 18.09 -7.01
N TYR A 74 -11.29 17.62 -6.33
CA TYR A 74 -11.47 16.18 -6.13
C TYR A 74 -11.53 15.48 -7.48
N GLY A 75 -10.71 14.43 -7.61
CA GLY A 75 -10.80 13.50 -8.73
C GLY A 75 -11.92 12.47 -8.50
N PRO A 76 -12.22 11.64 -9.50
CA PRO A 76 -13.14 10.51 -9.35
C PRO A 76 -12.58 9.50 -8.34
N GLU A 77 -13.42 9.02 -7.42
CA GLU A 77 -13.02 8.13 -6.32
C GLU A 77 -12.54 6.75 -6.79
N GLN A 78 -12.99 6.32 -7.97
CA GLN A 78 -12.53 5.07 -8.62
C GLN A 78 -11.14 5.23 -9.27
N GLY A 79 -10.65 6.47 -9.44
CA GLY A 79 -9.45 6.79 -10.19
C GLY A 79 -9.75 7.38 -11.57
N TYR A 80 -8.82 8.21 -12.06
CA TYR A 80 -8.96 8.87 -13.36
C TYR A 80 -9.01 7.85 -14.51
N ASP A 81 -9.88 8.11 -15.49
CA ASP A 81 -10.14 7.23 -16.65
C ASP A 81 -8.86 6.84 -17.40
N TRP A 82 -7.94 7.79 -17.61
CA TRP A 82 -6.68 7.54 -18.30
C TRP A 82 -5.80 6.50 -17.57
N LEU A 83 -5.86 6.44 -16.24
CA LEU A 83 -5.10 5.48 -15.45
C LEU A 83 -5.78 4.12 -15.45
N ARG A 84 -7.10 4.09 -15.24
CA ARG A 84 -7.90 2.85 -15.27
C ARG A 84 -7.79 2.16 -16.62
N ALA A 85 -7.94 2.91 -17.72
CA ALA A 85 -7.78 2.39 -19.08
C ALA A 85 -6.36 1.88 -19.35
N ALA A 86 -5.34 2.57 -18.84
CA ALA A 86 -3.95 2.14 -18.97
C ALA A 86 -3.70 0.82 -18.23
N ILE A 87 -4.21 0.65 -17.01
CA ILE A 87 -4.09 -0.60 -16.24
C ILE A 87 -4.84 -1.72 -16.98
N ALA A 88 -6.13 -1.53 -17.27
CA ALA A 88 -6.98 -2.53 -17.94
C ALA A 88 -6.38 -2.98 -19.28
N LYS A 89 -5.82 -2.04 -20.07
CA LYS A 89 -5.15 -2.38 -21.33
C LYS A 89 -3.83 -3.14 -21.11
N ASN A 90 -2.86 -2.53 -20.45
CA ASN A 90 -1.48 -3.02 -20.47
C ASN A 90 -1.27 -4.23 -19.56
N ASP A 91 -2.00 -4.32 -18.44
CA ASP A 91 -1.81 -5.39 -17.47
C ASP A 91 -2.72 -6.60 -17.70
N PHE A 92 -3.87 -6.40 -18.37
CA PHE A 92 -4.90 -7.43 -18.57
C PHE A 92 -5.18 -7.71 -20.05
N ARG A 93 -5.76 -6.76 -20.80
CA ARG A 93 -6.23 -7.02 -22.18
C ARG A 93 -5.11 -7.37 -23.16
N ASP A 94 -3.95 -6.73 -23.05
CA ASP A 94 -2.76 -7.07 -23.85
C ASP A 94 -2.22 -8.47 -23.53
N LYS A 95 -2.62 -9.06 -22.39
CA LYS A 95 -2.30 -10.44 -21.99
C LYS A 95 -3.47 -11.41 -22.24
N GLY A 96 -4.51 -10.98 -22.96
CA GLY A 96 -5.66 -11.80 -23.31
C GLY A 96 -6.71 -11.97 -22.20
N LEU A 97 -6.69 -11.12 -21.17
CA LEU A 97 -7.69 -11.12 -20.09
C LEU A 97 -8.73 -10.02 -20.34
N ASP A 98 -10.01 -10.38 -20.31
CA ASP A 98 -11.12 -9.44 -20.50
C ASP A 98 -11.40 -8.68 -19.20
N VAL A 99 -10.80 -7.49 -19.07
CA VAL A 99 -11.03 -6.56 -17.97
C VAL A 99 -11.43 -5.20 -18.54
N ALA A 100 -12.59 -4.71 -18.13
CA ALA A 100 -13.11 -3.41 -18.50
C ALA A 100 -12.52 -2.29 -17.62
N ASP A 101 -12.56 -1.06 -18.12
CA ASP A 101 -11.95 0.07 -17.41
C ASP A 101 -12.67 0.38 -16.08
N ASP A 102 -13.98 0.10 -16.01
CA ASP A 102 -14.85 0.27 -14.83
C ASP A 102 -14.78 -0.89 -13.82
N GLU A 103 -13.99 -1.93 -14.12
CA GLU A 103 -13.62 -2.97 -13.15
C GLU A 103 -12.33 -2.63 -12.37
N VAL A 104 -11.64 -1.55 -12.75
CA VAL A 104 -10.41 -1.08 -12.09
C VAL A 104 -10.71 0.03 -11.09
N PHE A 105 -10.33 -0.18 -9.83
CA PHE A 105 -10.46 0.79 -8.74
C PHE A 105 -9.06 1.17 -8.24
N VAL A 106 -8.67 2.43 -8.39
CA VAL A 106 -7.35 2.94 -7.98
C VAL A 106 -7.42 3.39 -6.52
N SER A 107 -6.56 2.83 -5.68
CA SER A 107 -6.44 3.14 -4.25
C SER A 107 -5.09 3.76 -3.90
N ASP A 108 -4.87 4.04 -2.62
CA ASP A 108 -3.58 4.46 -2.06
C ASP A 108 -2.62 3.29 -1.78
N GLY A 109 -3.07 2.04 -1.95
CA GLY A 109 -2.22 0.86 -1.93
C GLY A 109 -2.91 -0.41 -1.45
N SER A 110 -2.35 -1.56 -1.85
CA SER A 110 -2.95 -2.88 -1.59
C SER A 110 -3.10 -3.23 -0.11
N LYS A 111 -2.33 -2.61 0.79
CA LYS A 111 -2.51 -2.81 2.25
C LYS A 111 -3.86 -2.27 2.71
N CYS A 112 -4.22 -1.08 2.26
CA CYS A 112 -5.52 -0.46 2.57
C CYS A 112 -6.65 -1.29 1.96
N ASP A 113 -6.52 -1.70 0.70
CA ASP A 113 -7.55 -2.51 0.03
C ASP A 113 -7.78 -3.84 0.72
N CYS A 114 -6.72 -4.59 1.04
CA CYS A 114 -6.83 -5.87 1.73
C CYS A 114 -7.45 -5.74 3.13
N GLY A 115 -7.20 -4.63 3.84
CA GLY A 115 -7.81 -4.35 5.14
C GLY A 115 -9.29 -3.97 5.00
N ASN A 116 -9.60 -3.07 4.06
CA ASN A 116 -10.92 -2.44 3.93
C ASN A 116 -11.92 -3.27 3.11
N ILE A 117 -11.46 -4.22 2.28
CA ILE A 117 -12.38 -5.09 1.52
C ILE A 117 -13.27 -5.94 2.46
N LEU A 118 -12.85 -6.14 3.70
CA LEU A 118 -13.65 -6.85 4.71
C LEU A 118 -14.91 -6.07 5.12
N ASP A 119 -14.93 -4.74 4.94
CA ASP A 119 -16.08 -3.89 5.28
C ASP A 119 -17.30 -4.22 4.42
N VAL A 120 -17.10 -4.62 3.16
CA VAL A 120 -18.20 -5.00 2.25
C VAL A 120 -18.62 -6.47 2.38
N LEU A 121 -17.79 -7.32 2.99
CA LEU A 121 -18.06 -8.75 3.17
C LEU A 121 -18.75 -9.08 4.50
N GLY A 122 -18.51 -8.28 5.55
CA GLY A 122 -19.10 -8.45 6.87
C GLY A 122 -18.52 -9.59 7.72
N ALA A 123 -18.88 -9.61 9.00
CA ALA A 123 -18.17 -10.39 10.04
C ALA A 123 -18.60 -11.87 10.19
N LYS A 124 -19.59 -12.35 9.43
CA LYS A 124 -20.16 -13.70 9.61
C LYS A 124 -19.53 -14.77 8.72
N ASN A 125 -18.73 -14.37 7.74
CA ASN A 125 -18.09 -15.29 6.81
C ASN A 125 -16.93 -16.03 7.47
N LYS A 126 -16.72 -17.28 7.05
CA LYS A 126 -15.49 -18.01 7.36
C LYS A 126 -14.49 -17.73 6.26
N ILE A 127 -13.32 -17.19 6.62
CA ILE A 127 -12.28 -16.79 5.68
C ILE A 127 -11.21 -17.88 5.66
N ALA A 128 -10.88 -18.38 4.47
CA ALA A 128 -9.73 -19.26 4.26
C ALA A 128 -8.52 -18.41 3.87
N ILE A 129 -7.37 -18.70 4.47
CA ILE A 129 -6.11 -18.00 4.22
C ILE A 129 -5.02 -19.05 4.05
N SER A 130 -4.07 -18.81 3.14
CA SER A 130 -2.89 -19.67 3.01
C SER A 130 -2.04 -19.65 4.29
N ASP A 131 -1.25 -20.70 4.51
CA ASP A 131 -0.28 -20.77 5.60
C ASP A 131 1.04 -21.34 5.05
N PRO A 132 2.14 -20.54 4.96
CA PRO A 132 2.27 -19.16 5.45
C PRO A 132 1.60 -18.11 4.55
N VAL A 133 1.41 -16.90 5.10
CA VAL A 133 0.85 -15.74 4.39
C VAL A 133 1.40 -14.43 4.93
N TYR A 134 1.32 -13.38 4.13
CA TYR A 134 1.66 -12.02 4.55
C TYR A 134 0.65 -11.50 5.58
N PRO A 135 1.09 -11.06 6.77
CA PRO A 135 0.20 -10.49 7.77
C PRO A 135 -0.12 -9.05 7.38
N VAL A 136 -1.25 -8.82 6.71
CA VAL A 136 -1.83 -7.48 6.46
C VAL A 136 -2.81 -7.14 7.56
#